data_AF-A0A1H0AIS5-F1
#
_entry.id   AF-A0A1H0AIS5-F1
#
_cell.length_a   1.000
_cell.length_b   1.000
_cell.length_c   1.000
_cell.angle_alpha   90.00
_cell.angle_beta   90.00
_cell.angle_gamma   90.00
#
_symmetry.space_group_name_H-M   'P 1'
#
loop_
_entity.id
_entity.type
_entity.pdbx_description
1 polymer ?
#
loop_
_entity_poly.entity_id
_entity_poly.type
_entity_poly.pdbx_seq_one_letter_code
_entity_poly.pdbx_strand_id
1 'polypeptide(L)'
;MALLTLRITGRDLPGRDCGDFFDVHVGTQRGKEPDQLVPADAEEAVFDLTADVVAAPDGTTDFRGPWVHGPRGARFVYLTWGELPAGGAFAMFRRAKLFLGDIPPELVAGGHAETTIGLTDGHGLPLCAALRPPRVVWRARGTQKG
;
A
#
# COMPACT_ATOMS: atom_id res chain seq x y z
N MET A 1 -5.45 21.31 7.65
CA MET A 1 -5.17 19.93 7.20
C MET A 1 -5.57 19.84 5.74
N ALA A 2 -4.66 19.39 4.88
CA ALA A 2 -4.99 19.07 3.50
C ALA A 2 -5.20 17.56 3.38
N LEU A 3 -5.99 17.12 2.40
CA LEU A 3 -6.21 15.70 2.13
C LEU A 3 -5.29 15.25 1.00
N LEU A 4 -4.60 14.14 1.18
CA LEU A 4 -3.85 13.44 0.15
C LEU A 4 -4.61 12.15 -0.22
N THR A 5 -4.92 12.01 -1.50
CA THR A 5 -5.44 10.76 -2.07
C THR A 5 -4.29 9.93 -2.63
N LEU A 6 -4.27 8.64 -2.30
CA LEU A 6 -3.26 7.70 -2.74
C LEU A 6 -3.92 6.64 -3.61
N ARG A 7 -3.36 6.38 -4.79
CA ARG A 7 -3.73 5.23 -5.62
C ARG A 7 -2.55 4.28 -5.75
N ILE A 8 -2.72 3.05 -5.30
CA ILE A 8 -1.67 2.03 -5.34
C ILE A 8 -2.15 0.91 -6.24
N THR A 9 -1.43 0.67 -7.34
CA THR A 9 -1.67 -0.47 -8.22
C THR A 9 -0.61 -1.54 -8.00
N GLY A 10 -1.03 -2.68 -7.50
CA GLY A 10 -0.23 -3.89 -7.42
C GLY A 10 -0.32 -4.68 -8.72
N ARG A 11 0.84 -5.10 -9.25
CA ARG A 11 0.97 -6.02 -10.38
C ARG A 11 1.86 -7.19 -10.00
N ASP A 12 1.98 -8.16 -10.90
CA ASP A 12 2.83 -9.33 -10.71
C ASP A 12 2.53 -10.00 -9.37
N LEU A 13 1.27 -10.36 -9.14
CA LEU A 13 0.81 -10.94 -7.88
C LEU A 13 1.33 -12.40 -7.75
N PRO A 14 1.54 -12.90 -6.52
CA PRO A 14 2.25 -14.16 -6.29
C PRO A 14 1.42 -15.42 -6.62
N GLY A 15 0.15 -15.26 -7.00
CA GLY A 15 -0.79 -16.35 -7.20
C GLY A 15 -1.58 -16.64 -5.93
N ARG A 16 -2.74 -17.29 -6.13
CA ARG A 16 -3.67 -17.65 -5.05
C ARG A 16 -3.11 -18.74 -4.13
N ASP A 17 -2.24 -19.58 -4.67
CA ASP A 17 -1.49 -20.59 -3.95
C ASP A 17 0.00 -20.33 -4.20
N CYS A 18 0.77 -20.01 -3.15
CA CYS A 18 2.18 -19.66 -3.28
C CYS A 18 2.97 -20.11 -2.04
N GLY A 19 4.05 -20.85 -2.26
CA GLY A 19 4.77 -21.52 -1.17
C GLY A 19 3.86 -22.50 -0.43
N ASP A 20 3.74 -22.33 0.89
CA ASP A 20 2.88 -23.16 1.76
C ASP A 20 1.51 -22.53 2.05
N PHE A 21 1.16 -21.42 1.39
CA PHE A 21 -0.06 -20.65 1.63
C PHE A 21 -1.10 -20.85 0.53
N PHE A 22 -2.37 -20.91 0.92
CA PHE A 22 -3.51 -21.13 0.03
C PHE A 22 -4.58 -20.06 0.19
N ASP A 23 -5.38 -19.83 -0.85
CA ASP A 23 -6.40 -18.79 -0.88
C ASP A 23 -5.86 -17.41 -0.46
N VAL A 24 -4.66 -17.10 -0.97
CA VAL A 24 -3.90 -15.90 -0.62
C VAL A 24 -4.60 -14.67 -1.16
N HIS A 25 -4.74 -13.68 -0.31
CA HIS A 25 -5.23 -12.34 -0.66
C HIS A 25 -4.18 -11.29 -0.27
N VAL A 26 -4.16 -10.19 -1.01
CA VAL A 26 -3.44 -8.97 -0.67
C VAL A 26 -4.43 -7.85 -0.40
N GLY A 27 -4.16 -7.01 0.59
CA GLY A 27 -4.94 -5.80 0.83
C GLY A 27 -4.13 -4.73 1.53
N THR A 28 -4.83 -3.69 1.96
CA THR A 28 -4.29 -2.65 2.84
C THR A 28 -4.59 -2.98 4.31
N GLN A 29 -4.08 -2.16 5.24
CA GLN A 29 -4.40 -2.32 6.66
C GLN A 29 -4.97 -1.03 7.24
N ARG A 30 -6.20 -1.08 7.74
CA ARG A 30 -6.92 0.02 8.39
C ARG A 30 -6.92 -0.20 9.90
N GLY A 31 -6.09 0.56 10.62
CA GLY A 31 -5.83 0.27 12.03
C GLY A 31 -5.26 -1.13 12.23
N LYS A 32 -5.98 -2.03 12.90
CA LYS A 32 -5.52 -3.42 13.10
C LYS A 32 -6.08 -4.40 12.07
N GLU A 33 -7.06 -3.98 11.28
CA GLU A 33 -7.82 -4.86 10.40
C GLU A 33 -7.29 -4.81 8.97
N PRO A 34 -7.32 -5.93 8.23
CA PRO A 34 -7.16 -5.91 6.78
C PRO A 34 -8.30 -5.13 6.13
N ASP A 35 -8.02 -4.49 5.00
CA ASP A 35 -9.00 -3.70 4.25
C ASP A 35 -8.74 -3.83 2.74
N GLN A 36 -9.78 -3.68 1.92
CA GLN A 36 -9.70 -3.77 0.46
C GLN A 36 -8.98 -5.04 -0.03
N LEU A 37 -9.35 -6.23 0.48
CA LEU A 37 -8.72 -7.49 0.09
C LEU A 37 -9.01 -7.84 -1.37
N VAL A 38 -7.96 -8.26 -2.09
CA VAL A 38 -7.98 -8.70 -3.49
C VAL A 38 -7.31 -10.07 -3.56
N PRO A 39 -7.90 -11.05 -4.28
CA PRO A 39 -7.25 -12.34 -4.52
C PRO A 39 -5.87 -12.18 -5.15
N ALA A 40 -4.90 -12.98 -4.70
CA ALA A 40 -3.51 -12.89 -5.16
C ALA A 40 -3.26 -13.47 -6.56
N ASP A 41 -4.30 -13.94 -7.25
CA ASP A 41 -4.30 -14.32 -8.67
C ASP A 41 -5.01 -13.31 -9.59
N ALA A 42 -5.48 -12.18 -9.05
CA ALA A 42 -6.03 -11.10 -9.86
C ALA A 42 -4.96 -10.51 -10.80
N GLU A 43 -5.39 -9.95 -11.93
CA GLU A 43 -4.49 -9.25 -12.86
C GLU A 43 -3.80 -8.06 -12.20
N GLU A 44 -4.58 -7.27 -11.44
CA GLU A 44 -4.08 -6.16 -10.64
C GLU A 44 -4.82 -6.08 -9.30
N ALA A 45 -4.14 -5.54 -8.29
CA ALA A 45 -4.76 -5.14 -7.02
C ALA A 45 -4.72 -3.62 -6.89
N VAL A 46 -5.88 -2.98 -6.89
CA VAL A 46 -5.99 -1.52 -6.84
C VAL A 46 -6.51 -1.08 -5.49
N PHE A 47 -5.78 -0.19 -4.84
CA PHE A 47 -6.16 0.38 -3.55
C PHE A 47 -6.22 1.90 -3.64
N ASP A 48 -7.35 2.46 -3.20
CA ASP A 48 -7.53 3.91 -3.06
C ASP A 48 -7.61 4.24 -1.56
N LEU A 49 -6.69 5.09 -1.10
CA LEU A 49 -6.56 5.48 0.31
C LEU A 49 -6.57 6.99 0.47
N THR A 50 -6.84 7.44 1.68
CA THR A 50 -6.65 8.84 2.06
C THR A 50 -5.73 8.98 3.26
N ALA A 51 -4.97 10.08 3.26
CA ALA A 51 -4.15 10.52 4.37
C ALA A 51 -4.34 12.02 4.59
N ASP A 52 -4.47 12.44 5.84
CA ASP A 52 -4.39 13.84 6.21
C ASP A 52 -2.93 14.29 6.21
N VAL A 53 -2.66 15.39 5.51
CA VAL A 53 -1.39 16.09 5.52
C VAL A 53 -1.44 17.15 6.63
N VAL A 54 -0.54 17.00 7.60
CA VAL A 54 -0.40 17.90 8.75
C VAL A 54 1.00 18.49 8.79
N ALA A 55 1.13 19.72 9.29
CA ALA A 55 2.41 20.25 9.69
C ALA A 55 2.76 19.74 11.10
N ALA A 56 3.94 19.19 11.26
CA ALA A 56 4.51 18.86 12.56
C ALA A 56 4.99 20.13 13.29
N PRO A 57 5.22 20.07 14.62
CA PRO A 57 5.68 21.23 15.38
C PRO A 57 7.02 21.83 14.91
N ASP A 58 7.86 21.03 14.26
CA ASP A 58 9.13 21.46 13.65
C ASP A 58 8.96 21.96 12.21
N GLY A 59 7.73 22.14 11.74
CA GLY A 59 7.41 22.60 10.39
C GLY A 59 7.48 21.51 9.31
N THR A 60 7.89 20.29 9.65
CA THR A 60 7.96 19.18 8.68
C THR A 60 6.58 18.62 8.33
N THR A 61 6.44 18.03 7.15
CA THR A 61 5.22 17.32 6.78
C THR A 61 5.09 16.01 7.56
N ASP A 62 3.92 15.77 8.16
CA ASP A 62 3.54 14.48 8.73
C ASP A 62 2.19 14.03 8.17
N PHE A 63 1.91 12.73 8.28
CA PHE A 63 0.72 12.11 7.73
C PHE A 63 -0.10 11.44 8.84
N ARG A 64 -1.41 11.54 8.74
CA ARG A 64 -2.37 10.87 9.64
C ARG A 64 -3.48 10.23 8.83
N GLY A 65 -4.23 9.35 9.47
CA GLY A 65 -5.37 8.70 8.86
C GLY A 65 -5.44 7.23 9.24
N PRO A 66 -6.56 6.56 8.90
CA PRO A 66 -6.84 5.22 9.37
C PRO A 66 -5.96 4.14 8.71
N TRP A 67 -5.39 4.42 7.54
CA TRP A 67 -4.41 3.55 6.87
C TRP A 67 -2.95 3.93 7.17
N VAL A 68 -2.70 5.02 7.90
CA VAL A 68 -1.35 5.53 8.15
C VAL A 68 -0.78 4.92 9.44
N HIS A 69 0.42 4.35 9.31
CA HIS A 69 1.16 3.65 10.36
C HIS A 69 2.55 4.25 10.55
N GLY A 70 3.25 3.78 11.58
CA GLY A 70 4.62 4.18 11.88
C GLY A 70 4.71 5.47 12.69
N PRO A 71 5.87 5.80 13.26
CA PRO A 71 6.07 7.05 13.98
C PRO A 71 6.17 8.24 13.02
N ARG A 72 6.07 9.45 13.57
CA ARG A 72 6.35 10.71 12.86
C ARG A 72 7.73 10.63 12.20
N GLY A 73 7.84 11.10 10.95
CA GLY A 73 9.06 11.02 10.14
C GLY A 73 9.30 9.66 9.47
N ALA A 74 8.53 8.62 9.81
CA ALA A 74 8.60 7.31 9.19
C ALA A 74 7.20 6.73 8.93
N ARG A 75 6.29 7.58 8.43
CA ARG A 75 4.92 7.19 8.10
C ARG A 75 4.87 6.29 6.88
N PHE A 76 4.04 5.27 6.94
CA PHE A 76 3.84 4.32 5.84
C PHE A 76 2.41 3.78 5.84
N VAL A 77 2.00 3.18 4.72
CA VAL A 77 0.81 2.31 4.63
C VAL A 77 1.26 0.86 4.49
N TYR A 78 0.46 -0.08 4.99
CA TYR A 78 0.74 -1.50 4.82
C TYR A 78 0.12 -2.04 3.53
N LEU A 79 0.88 -2.88 2.83
CA LEU A 79 0.32 -3.96 2.02
C LEU A 79 0.41 -5.23 2.85
N THR A 80 -0.68 -5.97 2.97
CA THR A 80 -0.80 -7.13 3.85
C THR A 80 -1.28 -8.35 3.08
N TRP A 81 -0.65 -9.48 3.33
CA TRP A 81 -0.99 -10.78 2.76
C TRP A 81 -1.45 -11.72 3.84
N GLY A 82 -2.46 -12.51 3.51
CA GLY A 82 -3.04 -13.51 4.40
C GLY A 82 -3.87 -14.51 3.63
N GLU A 83 -4.12 -15.64 4.27
CA GLU A 83 -5.04 -16.65 3.79
C GLU A 83 -6.46 -16.23 4.17
N LEU A 84 -7.41 -16.36 3.25
CA LEU A 84 -8.83 -16.07 3.48
C LEU A 84 -9.71 -17.20 2.94
N PRO A 85 -9.71 -18.38 3.57
CA PRO A 85 -10.56 -19.48 3.14
C PRO A 85 -12.04 -19.10 3.19
N ALA A 86 -12.85 -19.71 2.31
CA ALA A 86 -14.29 -19.50 2.27
C ALA A 86 -14.95 -19.68 3.65
N GLY A 87 -15.60 -18.63 4.15
CA GLY A 87 -16.26 -18.61 5.46
C GLY A 87 -15.31 -18.48 6.67
N GLY A 88 -14.01 -18.34 6.43
CA GLY A 88 -12.98 -18.13 7.45
C GLY A 88 -12.67 -16.65 7.72
N ALA A 89 -11.78 -16.42 8.69
CA ALA A 89 -11.21 -15.11 8.97
C ALA A 89 -9.87 -14.95 8.26
N PHE A 90 -9.51 -13.70 7.94
CA PHE A 90 -8.21 -13.38 7.33
C PHE A 90 -7.07 -13.71 8.29
N ALA A 91 -6.21 -14.65 7.91
CA ALA A 91 -5.02 -15.04 8.65
C ALA A 91 -3.78 -14.40 8.01
N MET A 92 -3.41 -13.22 8.51
CA MET A 92 -2.23 -12.49 8.04
C MET A 92 -0.94 -13.28 8.29
N PHE A 93 -0.10 -13.44 7.26
CA PHE A 93 1.22 -14.05 7.40
C PHE A 93 2.38 -13.16 6.94
N ARG A 94 2.12 -12.10 6.15
CA ARG A 94 3.19 -11.24 5.60
C ARG A 94 2.73 -9.82 5.34
N ARG A 95 3.66 -8.85 5.41
CA ARG A 95 3.41 -7.42 5.14
C ARG A 95 4.59 -6.71 4.49
N ALA A 96 4.30 -5.66 3.75
CA ALA A 96 5.25 -4.68 3.21
C ALA A 96 4.84 -3.27 3.64
N LYS A 97 5.83 -2.37 3.76
CA LYS A 97 5.62 -0.99 4.22
C LYS A 97 5.90 -0.04 3.08
N LEU A 98 4.88 0.67 2.60
CA LEU A 98 5.01 1.70 1.59
C LEU A 98 5.14 3.07 2.25
N PHE A 99 6.33 3.64 2.21
CA PHE A 99 6.65 4.87 2.94
C PHE A 99 6.09 6.11 2.26
N LEU A 100 5.39 6.94 3.04
CA LEU A 100 4.77 8.18 2.59
C LEU A 100 5.76 9.35 2.55
N GLY A 101 6.83 9.27 3.35
CA GLY A 101 7.91 10.27 3.34
C GLY A 101 8.71 10.30 2.04
N ASP A 102 8.56 9.29 1.19
CA ASP A 102 9.20 9.23 -0.12
C ASP A 102 8.30 9.79 -1.24
N ILE A 103 7.11 10.31 -0.91
CA ILE A 103 6.24 11.02 -1.87
C ILE A 103 6.84 12.42 -2.12
N PRO A 104 7.08 12.81 -3.38
CA PRO A 104 7.57 14.14 -3.71
C PRO A 104 6.66 15.25 -3.17
N PRO A 105 7.21 16.33 -2.56
CA PRO A 105 6.42 17.40 -1.95
C PRO A 105 5.39 18.05 -2.89
N GLU A 106 5.69 18.14 -4.17
CA GLU A 106 4.80 18.68 -5.19
C GLU A 106 3.53 17.83 -5.39
N LEU A 107 3.62 16.50 -5.23
CA LEU A 107 2.46 15.61 -5.29
C LEU A 107 1.63 15.70 -4.02
N VAL A 108 2.30 15.85 -2.86
CA VAL A 108 1.63 16.11 -1.58
C VAL A 108 0.85 17.43 -1.66
N ALA A 109 1.46 18.49 -2.19
CA ALA A 109 0.81 19.78 -2.41
C ALA A 109 -0.33 19.70 -3.43
N GLY A 110 -0.21 18.85 -4.45
CA GLY A 110 -1.26 18.56 -5.42
C GLY A 110 -2.43 17.71 -4.90
N GLY A 111 -2.33 17.17 -3.68
CA GLY A 111 -3.40 16.39 -3.04
C GLY A 111 -3.62 14.99 -3.63
N HIS A 112 -2.74 14.53 -4.52
CA HIS A 112 -2.83 13.21 -5.13
C HIS A 112 -1.47 12.63 -5.49
N ALA A 113 -1.27 11.35 -5.18
CA ALA A 113 -0.13 10.58 -5.63
C ALA A 113 -0.53 9.15 -6.01
N GLU A 114 0.04 8.62 -7.09
CA GLU A 114 -0.16 7.25 -7.53
C GLU A 114 1.16 6.51 -7.73
N THR A 115 1.15 5.20 -7.54
CA THR A 115 2.32 4.34 -7.76
C THR A 115 1.91 2.95 -8.24
N THR A 116 2.83 2.28 -8.93
CA THR A 116 2.67 0.88 -9.35
C THR A 116 3.81 0.03 -8.82
N ILE A 117 3.49 -1.12 -8.24
CA ILE A 117 4.45 -1.96 -7.52
C ILE A 117 4.24 -3.42 -7.90
N GLY A 118 5.32 -4.13 -8.24
CA GLY A 118 5.32 -5.59 -8.35
C GLY A 118 5.23 -6.24 -6.97
N LEU A 119 4.22 -7.09 -6.75
CA LEU A 119 3.82 -7.63 -5.44
C LEU A 119 4.41 -9.01 -5.11
N THR A 120 5.24 -9.54 -6.00
CA THR A 120 6.00 -10.78 -5.81
C THR A 120 7.48 -10.49 -5.58
N ASP A 121 8.13 -11.29 -4.73
CA ASP A 121 9.57 -11.25 -4.51
C ASP A 121 10.35 -12.16 -5.48
N GLY A 122 11.68 -12.18 -5.37
CA GLY A 122 12.54 -12.97 -6.26
C GLY A 122 12.37 -14.50 -6.13
N HIS A 123 11.60 -14.97 -5.15
CA HIS A 123 11.32 -16.39 -4.92
C HIS A 123 9.90 -16.79 -5.36
N GLY A 124 9.13 -15.88 -5.98
CA GLY A 124 7.74 -16.15 -6.32
C GLY A 124 6.80 -16.04 -5.12
N LEU A 125 7.25 -15.49 -3.99
CA LEU A 125 6.45 -15.33 -2.77
C LEU A 125 5.94 -13.90 -2.63
N PRO A 126 4.93 -13.67 -1.78
CA PRO A 126 4.43 -12.32 -1.57
C PRO A 126 5.51 -11.38 -1.06
N LEU A 127 5.48 -10.15 -1.53
CA LEU A 127 6.52 -9.19 -1.23
C LEU A 127 6.58 -8.82 0.27
N CYS A 128 7.75 -8.98 0.90
CA CYS A 128 8.03 -8.46 2.24
C CYS A 128 9.19 -7.46 2.18
N ALA A 129 8.89 -6.15 2.16
CA ALA A 129 9.92 -5.13 2.05
C ALA A 129 9.52 -3.77 2.62
N ALA A 130 10.52 -2.94 2.91
CA ALA A 130 10.38 -1.50 2.96
C ALA A 130 10.33 -0.97 1.52
N LEU A 131 9.14 -0.62 1.05
CA LEU A 131 8.91 -0.12 -0.31
C LEU A 131 9.22 1.38 -0.35
N ARG A 132 10.34 1.66 -1.01
CA ARG A 132 10.97 2.97 -1.18
C ARG A 132 11.59 3.08 -2.58
N PRO A 133 12.05 4.27 -3.02
CA PRO A 133 12.88 4.38 -4.22
C PRO A 133 14.12 3.46 -4.16
N PRO A 134 14.59 2.91 -5.31
CA PRO A 134 14.04 3.07 -6.65
C PRO A 134 12.86 2.14 -6.98
N ARG A 135 12.48 1.24 -6.06
CA ARG A 135 11.40 0.27 -6.28
C ARG A 135 10.02 0.92 -6.39
N VAL A 136 9.85 2.07 -5.73
CA VAL A 136 8.63 2.86 -5.75
C VAL A 136 8.92 4.18 -6.44
N VAL A 137 8.10 4.52 -7.43
CA VAL A 137 8.11 5.84 -8.07
C VAL A 137 6.70 6.41 -8.00
N TRP A 138 6.53 7.47 -7.21
CA TRP A 138 5.28 8.20 -7.10
C TRP A 138 5.08 9.15 -8.28
N ARG A 139 3.83 9.30 -8.72
CA ARG A 139 3.44 10.14 -9.85
C ARG A 139 2.17 10.93 -9.53
N ALA A 140 1.98 12.05 -10.23
CA ALA A 140 0.68 12.70 -10.27
C ALA A 140 -0.33 11.82 -11.00
N ARG A 141 -1.62 12.14 -10.87
CA ARG A 141 -2.70 11.39 -11.53
C ARG A 141 -2.42 11.29 -13.03
N GLY A 142 -2.31 10.09 -13.57
CA GLY A 142 -2.31 9.89 -15.01
C GLY A 142 -3.62 10.43 -15.58
N THR A 143 -3.55 11.30 -16.59
CA THR A 143 -4.74 11.63 -17.39
C THR A 143 -5.26 10.33 -18.01
N GLN A 144 -6.39 9.83 -17.52
CA GLN A 144 -7.14 8.77 -18.17
C GLN A 144 -7.52 9.29 -19.56
N LYS A 145 -6.92 8.76 -20.62
CA LYS A 145 -7.48 8.92 -21.98
C LYS A 145 -8.71 8.02 -22.01
N GLY A 146 -9.88 8.64 -22.07
CA GLY A 146 -11.15 7.95 -22.33
C GLY A 146 -11.21 7.37 -23.74
#